data_AF-A0A820NUB3-F1
#
_entry.id   AF-A0A820NUB3-F1
#
_cell.length_a   1.000
_cell.length_b   1.000
_cell.length_c   1.000
_cell.angle_alpha   90.00
_cell.angle_beta   90.00
_cell.angle_gamma   90.00
#
_symmetry.space_group_name_H-M   'P 1'
#
loop_
_entity.id
_entity.type
_entity.pdbx_description
1 polymer ?
#
loop_
_entity_poly.entity_id
_entity_poly.type
_entity_poly.pdbx_seq_one_letter_code
_entity_poly.pdbx_strand_id
1 'polypeptide(L)'
;MNKYNNIIVEKVAIGECGLDSTSSFSFELQLTLFKMQLRLAAQLNLPVVLHGRGIESFNLMFNELKLHLNPTHRIHWHCINPKSDLNVITAFLNYFKNSYIGLNCSIFSHDDLESQTLFHKWLVSVENIIYKIIL
;
A
#
# COMPACT_ATOMS: atom_id res chain seq x y z
N MET A 1 35.76 14.77 19.69
CA MET A 1 34.60 15.32 18.95
C MET A 1 33.72 14.15 18.52
N ASN A 2 32.54 14.01 19.13
CA ASN A 2 31.65 12.86 18.92
C ASN A 2 30.89 13.04 17.59
N LYS A 3 31.10 12.15 16.60
CA LYS A 3 30.50 12.23 15.26
C LYS A 3 28.99 11.91 15.21
N TYR A 4 28.36 11.72 16.36
CA TYR A 4 26.97 11.25 16.49
C TYR A 4 26.04 12.32 17.08
N ASN A 5 26.36 13.60 16.91
CA ASN A 5 25.45 14.67 17.32
C ASN A 5 24.14 14.58 16.53
N ASN A 6 23.08 14.20 17.25
CA ASN A 6 21.67 14.42 16.98
C ASN A 6 21.13 13.86 15.66
N ILE A 7 20.99 12.54 15.56
CA ILE A 7 19.96 11.97 14.67
C ILE A 7 18.61 12.35 15.28
N ILE A 8 17.98 13.41 14.77
CA ILE A 8 16.57 13.67 14.99
C ILE A 8 15.83 12.54 14.26
N VAL A 9 15.35 11.54 15.01
CA VAL A 9 14.49 10.49 14.44
C VAL A 9 13.10 11.09 14.26
N GLU A 10 12.90 11.77 13.13
CA GLU A 10 11.58 12.23 12.74
C GLU A 10 10.73 11.04 12.29
N LYS A 11 9.56 10.87 12.92
CA LYS A 11 8.58 9.86 12.52
C LYS A 11 7.80 10.42 11.34
N VAL A 12 8.07 9.89 10.15
CA VAL A 12 7.51 10.43 8.89
C VAL A 12 6.27 9.69 8.38
N ALA A 13 5.98 8.49 8.90
CA ALA A 13 4.84 7.66 8.50
C ALA A 13 4.52 6.57 9.55
N ILE A 14 3.38 5.91 9.39
CA ILE A 14 3.03 4.64 10.05
C ILE A 14 3.11 3.51 9.01
N GLY A 15 3.91 2.48 9.29
CA GLY A 15 4.03 1.29 8.45
C GLY A 15 5.39 0.60 8.59
N GLU A 16 5.67 -0.46 7.81
CA GLU A 16 4.76 -1.12 6.86
C GLU A 16 3.62 -1.85 7.60
N CYS A 17 2.37 -1.60 7.22
CA CYS A 17 1.20 -2.24 7.82
C CYS A 17 0.18 -2.69 6.77
N GLY A 18 -0.65 -3.68 7.08
CA GLY A 18 -1.65 -4.20 6.15
C GLY A 18 -1.93 -5.67 6.38
N LEU A 19 -2.28 -6.39 5.32
CA LEU A 19 -2.69 -7.79 5.36
C LEU A 19 -1.87 -8.62 4.38
N ASP A 20 -1.41 -9.77 4.85
CA ASP A 20 -0.63 -10.75 4.11
C ASP A 20 -1.19 -12.16 4.36
N SER A 21 -1.89 -12.72 3.38
CA SER A 21 -2.47 -14.07 3.48
C SER A 21 -1.42 -15.19 3.42
N THR A 22 -0.16 -14.86 3.12
CA THR A 22 0.97 -15.81 3.10
C THR A 22 1.76 -15.81 4.41
N SER A 23 1.41 -14.92 5.34
CA SER A 23 2.00 -14.84 6.67
C SER A 23 1.56 -16.02 7.55
N SER A 24 2.41 -16.39 8.53
CA SER A 24 2.08 -17.39 9.54
C SER A 24 1.10 -16.89 10.62
N PHE A 25 0.84 -15.57 10.67
CA PHE A 25 -0.09 -14.98 11.63
C PHE A 25 -1.53 -15.03 11.12
N SER A 26 -2.47 -15.26 12.03
CA SER A 26 -3.89 -15.30 11.68
C SER A 26 -4.36 -13.98 11.07
N PHE A 27 -5.24 -14.08 10.08
CA PHE A 27 -5.79 -12.92 9.39
C PHE A 27 -6.57 -11.99 10.33
N GLU A 28 -7.22 -12.55 11.36
CA GLU A 28 -7.90 -11.79 12.41
C GLU A 28 -6.94 -10.92 13.25
N LEU A 29 -5.78 -11.48 13.62
CA LEU A 29 -4.76 -10.73 14.34
C LEU A 29 -4.19 -9.60 13.48
N GLN A 30 -3.87 -9.92 12.21
CA GLN A 30 -3.39 -8.93 11.25
C GLN A 30 -4.40 -7.79 11.08
N LEU A 31 -5.69 -8.10 10.92
CA LEU A 31 -6.76 -7.11 10.80
C LEU A 31 -6.88 -6.23 12.05
N THR A 32 -6.80 -6.84 13.24
CA THR A 32 -6.85 -6.11 14.52
C THR A 32 -5.72 -5.09 14.61
N LEU A 33 -4.49 -5.51 14.34
CA LEU A 33 -3.31 -4.65 14.38
C LEU A 33 -3.33 -3.59 13.26
N PHE A 34 -3.81 -3.94 12.07
CA PHE A 34 -3.95 -3.00 10.97
C PHE A 34 -4.90 -1.86 11.34
N LYS A 35 -6.09 -2.17 11.88
CA LYS A 35 -7.06 -1.17 12.36
C LYS A 35 -6.46 -0.22 13.40
N MET A 36 -5.69 -0.75 14.35
CA MET A 36 -5.02 0.07 15.37
C MET A 36 -4.00 1.02 14.74
N GLN A 37 -3.22 0.56 13.76
CA GLN A 37 -2.25 1.39 13.04
C GLN A 37 -2.94 2.47 12.19
N LEU A 38 -4.06 2.17 11.53
CA LEU A 38 -4.84 3.18 10.79
C LEU A 38 -5.38 4.27 11.71
N ARG A 39 -5.92 3.90 12.87
CA ARG A 39 -6.40 4.87 13.88
C ARG A 39 -5.26 5.75 14.37
N LEU A 40 -4.09 5.17 14.61
CA LEU A 40 -2.90 5.92 15.01
C LEU A 40 -2.43 6.88 13.92
N ALA A 41 -2.43 6.45 12.65
CA ALA A 41 -2.08 7.29 11.51
C ALA A 41 -3.04 8.48 11.36
N ALA A 42 -4.35 8.26 11.56
CA ALA A 42 -5.34 9.33 11.57
C ALA A 42 -5.13 10.31 12.74
N GLN A 43 -4.89 9.81 13.95
CA GLN A 43 -4.65 10.63 15.14
C GLN A 43 -3.40 11.52 15.01
N LEU A 44 -2.34 10.98 14.42
CA LEU A 44 -1.07 11.70 14.23
C LEU A 44 -1.00 12.47 12.90
N ASN A 45 -2.02 12.35 12.04
CA ASN A 45 -2.02 12.86 10.66
C ASN A 45 -0.75 12.46 9.87
N LEU A 46 -0.24 11.26 10.14
CA LEU A 46 0.94 10.71 9.47
C LEU A 46 0.53 9.87 8.25
N PRO A 47 1.28 9.93 7.14
CA PRO A 47 1.10 9.02 6.02
C PRO A 47 1.14 7.55 6.42
N VAL A 48 0.49 6.69 5.63
CA VAL A 48 0.52 5.24 5.82
C VAL A 48 1.36 4.58 4.73
N VAL A 49 2.26 3.68 5.12
CA VAL A 49 2.92 2.74 4.19
C VAL A 49 2.18 1.40 4.28
N LEU A 50 1.51 1.04 3.19
CA LEU A 50 0.53 -0.05 3.14
C LEU A 50 1.10 -1.28 2.39
N HIS A 51 1.15 -2.41 3.08
CA HIS A 51 1.51 -3.72 2.54
C HIS A 51 0.28 -4.54 2.20
N GLY A 52 0.29 -5.21 1.05
CA GLY A 52 -0.80 -6.07 0.62
C GLY A 52 -0.32 -7.30 -0.11
N ARG A 53 -0.65 -8.49 0.41
CA ARG A 53 -0.36 -9.75 -0.28
C ARG A 53 -1.49 -10.76 -0.14
N GLY A 54 -1.79 -11.43 -1.26
CA GLY A 54 -2.93 -12.33 -1.41
C GLY A 54 -4.20 -11.59 -1.79
N ILE A 55 -4.97 -12.13 -2.74
CA ILE A 55 -6.12 -11.43 -3.35
C ILE A 55 -7.18 -11.05 -2.31
N GLU A 56 -7.37 -11.90 -1.30
CA GLU A 56 -8.35 -11.71 -0.21
C GLU A 56 -8.03 -10.48 0.66
N SER A 57 -6.76 -10.07 0.71
CA SER A 57 -6.28 -8.94 1.49
C SER A 57 -6.74 -7.59 0.91
N PHE A 58 -6.78 -7.44 -0.42
CA PHE A 58 -6.90 -6.13 -1.09
C PHE A 58 -8.24 -5.44 -0.77
N ASN A 59 -9.36 -6.14 -0.99
CA ASN A 59 -10.69 -5.59 -0.76
C ASN A 59 -10.93 -5.25 0.71
N LEU A 60 -10.51 -6.13 1.63
CA LEU A 60 -10.67 -5.89 3.06
C LEU A 60 -9.84 -4.68 3.50
N MET A 61 -8.57 -4.60 3.11
CA MET A 61 -7.74 -3.45 3.44
C MET A 61 -8.33 -2.15 2.90
N PHE A 62 -8.77 -2.13 1.63
CA PHE A 62 -9.34 -0.92 1.06
C PHE A 62 -10.62 -0.46 1.80
N ASN A 63 -11.44 -1.40 2.26
CA ASN A 63 -12.59 -1.08 3.10
C ASN A 63 -12.18 -0.48 4.45
N GLU A 64 -11.19 -1.05 5.12
CA GLU A 64 -10.71 -0.53 6.40
C GLU A 64 -10.03 0.84 6.27
N LEU A 65 -9.31 1.10 5.18
CA LEU A 65 -8.77 2.42 4.87
C LEU A 65 -9.88 3.47 4.80
N LYS A 66 -10.97 3.19 4.07
CA LYS A 66 -12.11 4.12 3.95
C LYS A 66 -12.84 4.34 5.28
N LEU A 67 -12.87 3.34 6.15
CA LEU A 67 -13.51 3.44 7.47
C LEU A 67 -12.69 4.27 8.46
N HIS A 68 -11.36 4.25 8.34
CA HIS A 68 -10.47 4.84 9.34
C HIS A 68 -9.74 6.10 8.90
N LEU A 69 -9.63 6.36 7.59
CA LEU A 69 -8.89 7.49 7.04
C LEU A 69 -9.80 8.38 6.20
N ASN A 70 -9.47 9.67 6.18
CA ASN A 70 -10.13 10.63 5.28
C ASN A 70 -9.65 10.43 3.83
N PRO A 71 -10.46 10.76 2.80
CA PRO A 71 -10.07 10.59 1.40
C PRO A 71 -8.81 11.37 0.98
N THR A 72 -8.41 12.39 1.74
CA THR A 72 -7.20 13.19 1.47
C THR A 72 -5.96 12.68 2.22
N HIS A 73 -6.08 11.61 3.02
CA HIS A 73 -5.00 11.00 3.78
C HIS A 73 -3.97 10.42 2.80
N ARG A 74 -2.69 10.63 3.11
CA ARG A 74 -1.59 10.20 2.24
C ARG A 74 -1.27 8.74 2.52
N ILE A 75 -1.32 7.91 1.49
CA ILE A 75 -1.03 6.48 1.58
C ILE A 75 -0.05 6.13 0.47
N HIS A 76 0.97 5.36 0.80
CA HIS A 76 1.85 4.70 -0.16
C HIS A 76 1.60 3.20 -0.10
N TRP A 77 0.93 2.64 -1.11
CA TRP A 77 0.73 1.20 -1.21
C TRP A 77 1.93 0.57 -1.92
N HIS A 78 2.85 0.01 -1.16
CA HIS A 78 4.11 -0.48 -1.71
C HIS A 78 3.93 -1.83 -2.42
N CYS A 79 4.87 -2.14 -3.32
CA CYS A 79 5.02 -3.47 -3.93
C CYS A 79 3.82 -3.97 -4.77
N ILE A 80 3.16 -3.06 -5.50
CA ILE A 80 2.15 -3.45 -6.50
C ILE A 80 2.84 -4.22 -7.64
N ASN A 81 2.26 -5.35 -8.01
CA ASN A 81 2.83 -6.29 -8.98
C ASN A 81 1.72 -7.03 -9.75
N PRO A 82 2.04 -7.85 -10.76
CA PRO A 82 1.04 -8.59 -11.54
C PRO A 82 0.06 -9.47 -10.75
N LYS A 83 0.36 -9.86 -9.51
CA LYS A 83 -0.57 -10.63 -8.65
C LYS A 83 -1.47 -9.74 -7.77
N SER A 84 -1.31 -8.43 -7.82
CA SER A 84 -2.17 -7.49 -7.11
C SER A 84 -3.57 -7.43 -7.73
N ASP A 85 -4.59 -7.13 -6.92
CA ASP A 85 -5.94 -6.87 -7.42
C ASP A 85 -6.02 -5.49 -8.09
N LEU A 86 -5.79 -5.44 -9.41
CA LEU A 86 -5.71 -4.18 -10.17
C LEU A 86 -7.02 -3.39 -10.17
N ASN A 87 -8.18 -4.04 -10.00
CA ASN A 87 -9.46 -3.36 -9.86
C ASN A 87 -9.52 -2.60 -8.54
N VAL A 88 -9.07 -3.23 -7.44
CA VAL A 88 -8.99 -2.58 -6.13
C VAL A 88 -7.95 -1.47 -6.13
N ILE A 89 -6.78 -1.67 -6.74
CA ILE A 89 -5.75 -0.62 -6.85
C ILE A 89 -6.29 0.59 -7.62
N THR A 90 -7.03 0.36 -8.71
CA THR A 90 -7.67 1.44 -9.48
C THR A 90 -8.70 2.20 -8.63
N ALA A 91 -9.57 1.47 -7.92
CA ALA A 91 -10.55 2.07 -7.02
C ALA A 91 -9.90 2.87 -5.88
N PHE A 92 -8.79 2.35 -5.34
CA PHE A 92 -7.98 3.01 -4.33
C PHE A 92 -7.40 4.34 -4.83
N LEU A 93 -6.77 4.36 -6.00
CA LEU A 93 -6.19 5.57 -6.60
C LEU A 93 -7.26 6.64 -6.89
N ASN A 94 -8.47 6.21 -7.30
CA ASN A 94 -9.59 7.11 -7.55
C ASN A 94 -10.16 7.71 -6.26
N TYR A 95 -10.20 6.93 -5.18
CA TYR A 95 -10.73 7.37 -3.89
C TYR A 95 -9.72 8.25 -3.12
N PHE A 96 -8.49 7.78 -2.96
CA PHE A 96 -7.42 8.47 -2.26
C PHE A 96 -6.52 9.25 -3.24
N LYS A 97 -7.03 10.37 -3.74
CA LYS A 97 -6.36 11.15 -4.80
C LYS A 97 -4.96 11.64 -4.45
N ASN A 98 -4.60 11.73 -3.16
CA ASN A 98 -3.28 12.16 -2.69
C ASN A 98 -2.33 10.99 -2.37
N SER A 99 -2.69 9.78 -2.79
CA SER A 99 -1.95 8.55 -2.51
C SER A 99 -1.22 8.03 -3.74
N TYR A 100 -0.26 7.15 -3.48
CA TYR A 100 0.70 6.63 -4.45
C TYR A 100 0.80 5.12 -4.33
N ILE A 101 1.26 4.48 -5.40
CA ILE A 101 1.63 3.07 -5.43
C ILE A 101 3.14 2.92 -5.59
N GLY A 102 3.70 1.84 -5.05
CA GLY A 102 5.09 1.46 -5.22
C GLY A 102 5.25 0.32 -6.21
N LEU A 103 6.19 0.43 -7.13
CA LEU A 103 6.62 -0.67 -8.00
C LEU A 103 8.04 -1.08 -7.61
N ASN A 104 8.33 -2.38 -7.61
CA ASN A 104 9.69 -2.87 -7.38
C ASN A 104 10.02 -4.01 -8.34
N CYS A 105 11.17 -4.66 -8.18
CA CYS A 105 11.62 -5.72 -9.08
C CYS A 105 10.67 -6.93 -9.14
N SER A 106 9.69 -7.07 -8.23
CA SER A 106 8.70 -8.14 -8.30
C SER A 106 7.84 -8.09 -9.58
N ILE A 107 7.75 -6.94 -10.24
CA ILE A 107 7.08 -6.81 -11.55
C ILE A 107 7.69 -7.72 -12.63
N PHE A 108 8.96 -8.11 -12.49
CA PHE A 108 9.67 -8.99 -13.43
C PHE A 108 9.68 -10.46 -12.99
N SER A 109 9.27 -10.76 -11.76
CA SER A 109 9.56 -12.04 -11.08
C SER A 109 8.52 -13.14 -11.30
N HIS A 110 7.67 -13.03 -12.31
CA HIS A 110 6.50 -13.91 -12.43
C HIS A 110 6.48 -14.69 -13.73
N ASP A 111 6.46 -16.02 -13.63
CA ASP A 111 6.41 -16.94 -14.77
C ASP A 111 5.04 -16.94 -15.50
N ASP A 112 4.06 -16.17 -15.01
CA ASP A 112 2.74 -16.05 -15.61
C ASP A 112 2.67 -14.87 -16.60
N LEU A 113 2.78 -15.19 -17.89
CA LEU A 113 2.73 -14.22 -18.98
C LEU A 113 1.37 -13.49 -19.06
N GLU A 114 0.28 -14.16 -18.66
CA GLU A 114 -1.05 -13.57 -18.70
C GLU A 114 -1.18 -12.42 -17.69
N SER A 115 -0.86 -12.66 -16.41
CA SER A 115 -0.86 -11.61 -15.38
C SER A 115 0.10 -10.48 -15.73
N GLN A 116 1.29 -10.76 -16.28
CA GLN A 116 2.21 -9.71 -16.74
C GLN A 116 1.58 -8.85 -17.85
N THR A 117 0.95 -9.50 -18.83
CA THR A 117 0.29 -8.81 -19.95
C THR A 117 -0.86 -7.94 -19.45
N LEU A 118 -1.67 -8.46 -18.52
CA LEU A 118 -2.76 -7.72 -17.91
C LEU A 118 -2.23 -6.52 -17.10
N PHE A 119 -1.18 -6.72 -16.33
CA PHE A 119 -0.52 -5.66 -15.56
C PHE A 119 0.01 -4.54 -16.45
N HIS A 120 0.70 -4.88 -17.54
CA HIS A 120 1.19 -3.89 -18.49
C HIS A 120 0.05 -3.12 -19.17
N LYS A 121 -1.01 -3.82 -19.61
CA LYS A 121 -2.21 -3.18 -20.18
C LYS A 121 -2.87 -2.23 -19.19
N TRP A 122 -3.01 -2.67 -17.94
CA TRP A 122 -3.53 -1.84 -16.87
C TRP A 122 -2.66 -0.61 -16.65
N LEU A 123 -1.34 -0.78 -16.51
CA LEU A 123 -0.39 0.30 -16.26
C LEU A 123 -0.47 1.39 -17.33
N VAL A 124 -0.61 1.04 -18.61
CA VAL A 124 -0.74 2.05 -19.68
C VAL A 124 -2.15 2.64 -19.81
N SER A 125 -3.17 2.00 -19.22
CA SER A 125 -4.56 2.44 -19.28
C SER A 125 -4.95 3.43 -18.17
N VAL A 126 -4.25 3.41 -17.03
CA VAL A 126 -4.58 4.30 -15.91
C VAL A 126 -4.07 5.71 -16.19
N GLU A 127 -4.99 6.66 -16.27
CA GLU A 127 -4.69 8.05 -16.55
C GLU A 127 -3.71 8.62 -15.52
N ASN A 128 -2.66 9.31 -16.00
CA ASN A 128 -1.68 10.00 -15.15
C ASN A 128 -0.96 9.10 -14.11
N ILE A 129 -0.94 7.78 -14.30
CA ILE A 129 -0.38 6.82 -13.33
C ILE A 129 1.09 7.10 -13.00
N ILE A 130 1.87 7.64 -13.95
CA ILE A 130 3.29 7.99 -13.74
C ILE A 130 3.45 8.97 -12.57
N TYR A 131 2.50 9.89 -12.39
CA TYR A 131 2.51 10.84 -11.27
C TYR A 131 1.98 10.24 -9.95
N LYS A 132 1.61 8.96 -9.96
CA LYS A 132 1.10 8.19 -8.82
C LYS A 132 2.05 7.06 -8.42
N ILE A 133 3.19 6.90 -9.09
CA ILE A 133 4.18 5.86 -8.79
C ILE A 133 5.34 6.46 -7.99
N ILE A 134 5.76 5.75 -6.94
CA ILE A 134 7.02 5.95 -6.23
C ILE A 134 7.87 4.68 -6.46
N LEU A 135 9.14 4.86 -6.81
CA LEU A 135 10.10 3.77 -7.05
C LEU A 135 11.06 3.61 -5.87
#